data_AF-A0A0V1ELS6-F1
#
_entry.id   AF-A0A0V1ELS6-F1
#
_cell.length_a   1.000
_cell.length_b   1.000
_cell.length_c   1.000
_cell.angle_alpha   90.00
_cell.angle_beta   90.00
_cell.angle_gamma   90.00
#
_symmetry.space_group_name_H-M   'P 1'
#
loop_
_entity.id
_entity.type
_entity.pdbx_description
1 polymer ?
#
loop_
_entity_poly.entity_id
_entity_poly.type
_entity_poly.pdbx_seq_one_letter_code
_entity_poly.pdbx_strand_id
1 'polypeptide(L)'
;MEAVSSELTWLEIATTIPIILVIILLTYANVYDSGIISSSRAQFTCGQFVYDARRFLCCENTDLCKRDGTRACCGRFCYNPTIGMCCKGRIRDRCDSEDASCCADRCYSMKKQMCCNGKVVARCAGNESACCDTGCYNPRWKQCKNGKIIFPQKSRFYY
;
A
#
# COMPACT_ATOMS: atom_id res chain seq x y z
N MET A 1 13.23 44.83 -76.73
CA MET A 1 12.19 44.63 -75.70
C MET A 1 11.72 43.20 -75.88
N GLU A 2 11.83 42.23 -74.98
CA GLU A 2 12.42 42.05 -73.65
C GLU A 2 12.69 40.54 -73.58
N ALA A 3 13.87 40.13 -73.10
CA ALA A 3 14.18 38.73 -72.82
C ALA A 3 14.44 38.62 -71.32
N VAL A 4 13.37 38.47 -70.53
CA VAL A 4 13.47 38.24 -69.07
C VAL A 4 12.26 37.39 -68.63
N SER A 5 12.36 36.05 -68.63
CA SER A 5 11.30 35.23 -68.01
C SER A 5 11.69 33.87 -67.44
N SER A 6 12.97 33.45 -67.49
CA SER A 6 13.38 32.12 -67.00
C SER A 6 14.25 32.11 -65.73
N GLU A 7 14.66 33.26 -65.21
CA GLU A 7 15.48 33.34 -63.97
C GLU A 7 14.68 33.69 -62.71
N LEU A 8 13.45 34.21 -62.84
CA LEU A 8 12.63 34.62 -61.69
C LEU A 8 11.99 33.44 -60.94
N THR A 9 11.90 32.26 -61.55
CA THR A 9 11.27 31.07 -60.93
C THR A 9 12.22 30.29 -60.02
N TRP A 10 13.54 30.33 -60.26
CA TRP A 10 14.53 29.59 -59.48
C TRP A 10 14.82 30.20 -58.11
N LEU A 11 14.81 31.54 -58.00
CA LEU A 11 14.99 32.26 -56.74
C LEU A 11 13.79 32.09 -55.79
N GLU A 12 12.57 31.99 -56.33
CA GLU A 12 11.36 31.71 -55.54
C GLU A 12 11.36 30.27 -54.99
N ILE A 13 11.83 29.28 -55.76
CA ILE A 13 11.93 27.88 -55.31
C ILE A 13 13.04 27.73 -54.25
N ALA A 14 14.19 28.39 -54.44
CA ALA A 14 15.32 28.31 -53.51
C ALA A 14 15.03 28.94 -52.14
N THR A 15 14.12 29.93 -52.08
CA THR A 15 13.74 30.61 -50.83
C THR A 15 12.53 29.97 -50.15
N THR A 16 11.63 29.33 -50.89
CA THR A 16 10.40 28.72 -50.33
C THR A 16 10.64 27.35 -49.68
N ILE A 17 11.50 26.50 -50.24
CA ILE A 17 11.83 25.17 -49.68
C ILE A 17 12.39 25.23 -48.24
N PRO A 18 13.40 26.06 -47.91
CA PRO A 18 13.92 26.12 -46.54
C PRO A 18 12.88 26.66 -45.55
N ILE A 19 12.02 27.59 -45.98
CA ILE A 19 10.92 28.11 -45.15
C ILE A 19 9.90 27.00 -44.85
N ILE A 20 9.53 26.19 -45.85
CA ILE A 20 8.61 25.06 -45.67
C ILE A 20 9.22 24.02 -44.72
N LEU A 21 10.51 23.69 -44.85
CA LEU A 21 11.20 22.76 -43.95
C LEU A 21 11.24 23.29 -42.51
N VAL A 22 11.50 24.58 -42.31
CA VAL A 22 11.45 25.21 -40.98
C VAL A 22 10.04 25.18 -40.40
N ILE A 23 9.00 25.48 -41.20
CA ILE A 23 7.60 25.38 -40.76
C ILE A 23 7.22 23.93 -40.40
N ILE A 24 7.68 22.95 -41.18
CA ILE A 24 7.46 21.52 -40.87
C ILE A 24 8.18 21.16 -39.57
N LEU A 25 9.43 21.56 -39.38
CA LEU A 25 10.17 21.29 -38.13
C LEU A 25 9.54 21.97 -36.92
N LEU A 26 9.05 23.21 -37.06
CA LEU A 26 8.36 23.93 -35.98
C LEU A 26 7.00 23.31 -35.68
N THR A 27 6.22 22.92 -36.69
CA THR A 27 4.93 22.22 -36.47
C THR A 27 5.15 20.83 -35.88
N TYR A 28 6.19 20.10 -36.31
CA TYR A 28 6.58 18.82 -35.71
C TYR A 28 7.00 19.00 -34.25
N ALA A 29 7.88 19.97 -33.94
CA ALA A 29 8.29 20.27 -32.56
C ALA A 29 7.11 20.61 -31.63
N ASN A 30 6.12 21.37 -32.12
CA ASN A 30 4.90 21.69 -31.38
C ASN A 30 3.99 20.46 -31.15
N VAL A 31 4.05 19.44 -32.03
CA VAL A 31 3.34 18.17 -31.86
C VAL A 31 4.01 17.30 -30.78
N TYR A 32 5.35 17.34 -30.64
CA TYR A 32 6.05 16.58 -29.60
C TYR A 32 6.03 17.23 -28.22
N ASP A 33 5.84 18.55 -28.13
CA ASP A 33 5.67 19.25 -26.84
C ASP A 33 4.26 19.05 -26.23
N SER A 34 3.34 18.48 -27.01
CA SER A 34 2.00 18.11 -26.53
C SER A 34 1.99 16.82 -25.67
N GLY A 35 3.16 16.23 -25.40
CA GLY A 35 3.34 15.00 -24.64
C GLY A 35 3.44 15.16 -23.11
N ILE A 36 3.38 16.37 -22.56
CA ILE A 36 3.18 16.57 -21.12
C ILE A 36 1.83 17.24 -20.95
N ILE A 37 0.81 16.42 -20.69
CA ILE A 37 -0.50 16.90 -20.24
C ILE A 37 -0.30 17.55 -18.87
N SER A 38 0.07 18.83 -18.85
CA SER A 38 -0.07 19.71 -17.68
C SER A 38 -1.56 20.00 -17.48
N SER A 39 -2.31 18.96 -17.08
CA SER A 39 -3.69 19.13 -16.64
C SER A 39 -3.66 19.61 -15.20
N SER A 40 -4.34 20.72 -14.94
CA SER A 40 -4.63 21.33 -13.64
C SER A 40 -5.48 20.44 -12.68
N ARG A 41 -5.46 19.12 -12.85
CA ARG A 41 -5.84 18.12 -11.85
C ARG A 41 -4.56 17.48 -11.36
N ALA A 42 -4.30 17.44 -10.06
CA ALA A 42 -3.23 16.63 -9.48
C ALA A 42 -3.33 15.21 -10.08
N GLN A 43 -2.41 14.89 -11.00
CA GLN A 43 -2.33 13.57 -11.61
C GLN A 43 -1.61 12.67 -10.62
N PHE A 44 -2.30 11.65 -10.14
CA PHE A 44 -1.72 10.67 -9.23
C PHE A 44 -1.05 9.58 -10.06
N THR A 45 0.14 9.17 -9.65
CA THR A 45 0.88 8.05 -10.26
C THR A 45 0.96 6.88 -9.29
N CYS A 46 0.89 5.67 -9.85
CA CYS A 46 1.11 4.42 -9.15
C CYS A 46 2.10 3.60 -9.98
N GLY A 47 3.32 3.48 -9.50
CA GLY A 47 4.43 2.97 -10.30
C GLY A 47 4.63 3.86 -11.52
N GLN A 48 4.46 3.27 -12.71
CA GLN A 48 4.56 3.98 -14.00
C GLN A 48 3.21 4.41 -14.58
N PHE A 49 2.10 4.16 -13.86
CA PHE A 49 0.75 4.42 -14.36
C PHE A 49 0.16 5.68 -13.75
N VAL A 50 -0.30 6.60 -14.60
CA VAL A 50 -1.20 7.68 -14.17
C VAL A 50 -2.57 7.07 -13.89
N TYR A 51 -3.17 7.38 -12.75
CA TYR A 51 -4.46 6.84 -12.36
C TYR A 51 -5.41 7.90 -11.78
N ASP A 52 -6.71 7.60 -11.86
CA ASP A 52 -7.74 8.41 -11.21
C ASP A 52 -7.89 8.01 -9.74
N ALA A 53 -7.42 8.84 -8.83
CA ALA A 53 -7.49 8.58 -7.39
C ALA A 53 -8.92 8.51 -6.83
N ARG A 54 -9.93 8.96 -7.57
CA ARG A 54 -11.34 8.77 -7.20
C ARG A 54 -11.81 7.34 -7.46
N ARG A 55 -11.24 6.67 -8.46
CA ARG A 55 -11.64 5.32 -8.90
C ARG A 55 -10.71 4.22 -8.40
N PHE A 56 -9.45 4.56 -8.12
CA PHE A 56 -8.45 3.58 -7.72
C PHE A 56 -7.71 3.99 -6.44
N LEU A 57 -7.17 2.97 -5.80
CA LEU A 57 -6.29 3.01 -4.64
C LEU A 57 -4.94 2.43 -5.08
N CYS A 58 -3.86 3.15 -4.82
CA CYS A 58 -2.49 2.69 -5.05
C CYS A 58 -1.83 2.30 -3.72
N CYS A 59 -1.23 1.12 -3.67
CA CYS A 59 -0.55 0.58 -2.49
C CYS A 59 0.97 0.64 -2.67
N GLU A 60 1.67 1.42 -1.83
CA GLU A 60 3.12 1.68 -1.87
C GLU A 60 3.70 1.80 -3.28
N ASN A 61 3.03 2.60 -4.13
CA ASN A 61 3.47 2.86 -5.50
C ASN A 61 3.63 1.60 -6.38
N THR A 62 2.92 0.50 -6.06
CA THR A 62 3.07 -0.79 -6.74
C THR A 62 1.72 -1.32 -7.24
N ASP A 63 0.84 -1.77 -6.34
CA ASP A 63 -0.46 -2.33 -6.75
C ASP A 63 -1.52 -1.25 -6.89
N LEU A 64 -2.31 -1.36 -7.95
CA LEU A 64 -3.47 -0.52 -8.21
C LEU A 64 -4.76 -1.34 -8.09
N CYS A 65 -5.65 -0.98 -7.17
CA CYS A 65 -6.95 -1.62 -6.99
C CYS A 65 -8.11 -0.65 -7.11
N LYS A 66 -9.31 -1.17 -7.40
CA LYS A 66 -10.53 -0.37 -7.43
C LYS A 66 -10.85 0.19 -6.04
N ARG A 67 -11.25 1.46 -5.99
CA ARG A 67 -11.77 2.14 -4.81
C ARG A 67 -13.29 1.95 -4.74
N ASP A 68 -13.71 0.70 -4.55
CA ASP A 68 -15.12 0.30 -4.40
C ASP A 68 -15.49 -0.06 -2.95
N GLY A 69 -14.58 0.18 -2.01
CA GLY A 69 -14.74 -0.19 -0.60
C GLY A 69 -14.43 -1.66 -0.29
N THR A 70 -14.13 -2.48 -1.29
CA THR A 70 -13.82 -3.92 -1.11
C THR A 70 -12.33 -4.22 -0.98
N ARG A 71 -11.47 -3.21 -1.14
CA ARG A 71 -10.01 -3.35 -1.16
C ARG A 71 -9.35 -2.41 -0.18
N ALA A 72 -8.28 -2.90 0.46
CA ALA A 72 -7.39 -2.15 1.31
C ALA A 72 -5.92 -2.48 0.96
N CYS A 73 -4.98 -1.65 1.41
CA CYS A 73 -3.56 -1.89 1.23
C CYS A 73 -2.95 -2.65 2.41
N CYS A 74 -2.08 -3.60 2.11
CA CYS A 74 -1.16 -4.21 3.05
C CYS A 74 0.25 -4.10 2.50
N GLY A 75 0.95 -3.04 2.91
CA GLY A 75 2.16 -2.60 2.21
C GLY A 75 1.84 -2.33 0.75
N ARG A 76 2.68 -2.86 -0.15
CA ARG A 76 2.53 -2.78 -1.61
C ARG A 76 1.37 -3.55 -2.24
N PHE A 77 0.65 -4.38 -1.49
CA PHE A 77 -0.36 -5.27 -2.05
C PHE A 77 -1.80 -4.86 -1.71
N CYS A 78 -2.70 -4.95 -2.68
CA CYS A 78 -4.13 -4.83 -2.43
C CYS A 78 -4.72 -6.15 -1.92
N TYR A 79 -5.58 -6.09 -0.90
CA TYR A 79 -6.28 -7.27 -0.37
C TYR A 79 -7.74 -6.97 -0.04
N ASN A 80 -8.55 -8.01 0.09
CA ASN A 80 -9.95 -7.90 0.51
C ASN A 80 -10.05 -8.05 2.06
N PRO A 81 -10.43 -7.00 2.81
CA PRO A 81 -10.49 -7.03 4.26
C PRO A 81 -11.64 -7.89 4.84
N THR A 82 -12.59 -8.33 4.00
CA THR A 82 -13.67 -9.25 4.40
C THR A 82 -13.17 -10.68 4.60
N ILE A 83 -12.16 -11.12 3.84
CA ILE A 83 -11.62 -12.49 3.90
C ILE A 83 -10.17 -12.54 4.40
N GLY A 84 -9.46 -11.42 4.34
CA GLY A 84 -8.08 -11.30 4.81
C GLY A 84 -7.89 -10.17 5.80
N MET A 85 -6.68 -10.10 6.35
CA MET A 85 -6.22 -9.03 7.22
C MET A 85 -4.74 -8.74 6.99
N CYS A 86 -4.29 -7.54 7.33
CA CYS A 86 -2.90 -7.16 7.23
C CYS A 86 -2.21 -7.19 8.61
N CYS A 87 -1.26 -8.11 8.81
CA CYS A 87 -0.46 -8.20 10.03
C CYS A 87 1.02 -7.95 9.72
N LYS A 88 1.59 -6.86 10.26
CA LYS A 88 2.99 -6.45 10.00
C LYS A 88 3.37 -6.46 8.51
N GLY A 89 2.51 -5.88 7.67
CA GLY A 89 2.74 -5.80 6.21
C GLY A 89 2.57 -7.13 5.46
N ARG A 90 2.05 -8.17 6.11
CA ARG A 90 1.74 -9.46 5.46
C ARG A 90 0.23 -9.68 5.45
N ILE A 91 -0.30 -10.03 4.28
CA ILE A 91 -1.69 -10.44 4.13
C ILE A 91 -1.84 -11.85 4.72
N ARG A 92 -2.85 -12.02 5.57
CA ARG A 92 -3.23 -13.29 6.20
C ARG A 92 -4.71 -13.53 6.00
N ASP A 93 -5.12 -14.78 5.91
CA ASP A 93 -6.54 -15.13 5.97
C ASP A 93 -7.11 -14.77 7.34
N ARG A 94 -8.37 -14.34 7.37
CA ARG A 94 -9.07 -14.12 8.63
C ARG A 94 -9.27 -15.47 9.32
N CYS A 95 -8.69 -15.59 10.50
CA CYS A 95 -8.80 -16.77 11.35
C CYS A 95 -10.05 -16.77 12.23
N ASP A 96 -10.79 -15.67 12.26
CA ASP A 96 -12.05 -15.49 12.99
C ASP A 96 -12.89 -14.42 12.28
N SER A 97 -14.22 -14.53 12.35
CA SER A 97 -15.13 -13.58 11.69
C SER A 97 -15.17 -12.25 12.44
N GLU A 98 -15.24 -12.29 13.77
CA GLU A 98 -15.48 -11.11 14.61
C GLU A 98 -14.26 -10.78 15.47
N ASP A 99 -13.60 -11.80 16.02
CA ASP A 99 -12.56 -11.64 17.04
C ASP A 99 -11.14 -11.76 16.47
N ALA A 100 -10.95 -11.61 15.16
CA ALA A 100 -9.65 -11.73 14.52
C ALA A 100 -8.76 -10.52 14.82
N SER A 101 -7.55 -10.78 15.32
CA SER A 101 -6.54 -9.76 15.60
C SER A 101 -5.14 -10.24 15.23
N CYS A 102 -4.19 -9.30 15.16
CA CYS A 102 -2.80 -9.59 14.82
C CYS A 102 -1.95 -9.78 16.07
N CYS A 103 -1.19 -10.87 16.10
CA CYS A 103 -0.06 -11.06 17.01
C CYS A 103 1.20 -11.17 16.17
N ALA A 104 2.01 -10.11 16.15
CA ALA A 104 3.06 -9.93 15.17
C ALA A 104 2.53 -10.08 13.73
N ASP A 105 3.03 -11.05 12.96
CA ASP A 105 2.63 -11.29 11.57
C ASP A 105 1.57 -12.40 11.43
N ARG A 106 0.95 -12.84 12.54
CA ARG A 106 -0.03 -13.92 12.59
C ARG A 106 -1.41 -13.41 12.99
N CYS A 107 -2.45 -13.99 12.39
CA CYS A 107 -3.82 -13.86 12.88
C CYS A 107 -4.03 -14.75 14.11
N TYR A 108 -4.78 -14.27 15.09
CA TYR A 108 -5.32 -15.07 16.19
C TYR A 108 -6.75 -14.61 16.57
N SER A 109 -7.51 -15.51 17.19
CA SER A 109 -8.86 -15.20 17.70
C SER A 109 -8.77 -14.69 19.14
N MET A 110 -9.15 -13.45 19.41
CA MET A 110 -9.13 -12.84 20.75
C MET A 110 -10.03 -13.57 21.76
N LYS A 111 -11.04 -14.27 21.26
CA LYS A 111 -11.95 -15.12 22.05
C LYS A 111 -11.27 -16.38 22.57
N LYS A 112 -10.39 -17.00 21.78
CA LYS A 112 -9.77 -18.30 22.10
C LYS A 112 -8.32 -18.17 22.59
N GLN A 113 -7.65 -17.09 22.19
CA GLN A 113 -6.20 -16.93 22.29
C GLN A 113 -5.83 -15.52 22.78
N MET A 114 -4.56 -15.34 23.12
CA MET A 114 -3.94 -14.08 23.52
C MET A 114 -2.63 -13.89 22.76
N CYS A 115 -2.20 -12.64 22.61
CA CYS A 115 -0.85 -12.31 22.14
C CYS A 115 0.05 -11.97 23.32
N CYS A 116 0.97 -12.87 23.67
CA CYS A 116 1.94 -12.68 24.75
C CYS A 116 3.35 -12.52 24.17
N ASN A 117 3.92 -11.31 24.28
CA ASN A 117 5.23 -10.95 23.74
C ASN A 117 5.46 -11.43 22.27
N GLY A 118 4.48 -11.15 21.40
CA GLY A 118 4.53 -11.55 19.98
C GLY A 118 4.25 -13.03 19.70
N LYS A 119 3.96 -13.84 20.72
CA LYS A 119 3.55 -15.24 20.59
C LYS A 119 2.04 -15.39 20.82
N VAL A 120 1.38 -16.09 19.89
CA VAL A 120 -0.01 -16.51 20.08
C VAL A 120 -0.05 -17.66 21.08
N VAL A 121 -0.84 -17.53 22.14
CA VAL A 121 -1.06 -18.57 23.15
C VAL A 121 -2.55 -18.78 23.36
N ALA A 122 -2.97 -20.01 23.66
CA ALA A 122 -4.34 -20.29 24.06
C ALA A 122 -4.66 -19.67 25.43
N ARG A 123 -5.91 -19.25 25.63
CA ARG A 123 -6.40 -18.83 26.95
C ARG A 123 -6.41 -20.02 27.90
N CYS A 124 -5.60 -19.96 28.94
CA CYS A 124 -5.47 -21.02 29.94
C CYS A 124 -6.45 -20.88 31.11
N ALA A 125 -7.14 -19.73 31.23
CA ALA A 125 -8.10 -19.43 32.29
C ALA A 125 -9.24 -18.53 31.79
N GLY A 126 -9.69 -18.72 30.54
CA GLY A 126 -10.75 -17.89 29.95
C GLY A 126 -10.39 -16.40 29.99
N ASN A 127 -11.31 -15.58 30.54
CA ASN A 127 -11.14 -14.14 30.69
C ASN A 127 -10.11 -13.74 31.76
N GLU A 128 -9.77 -14.65 32.67
CA GLU A 128 -8.74 -14.43 33.70
C GLU A 128 -7.33 -14.71 33.18
N SER A 129 -7.19 -15.19 31.95
CA SER A 129 -5.89 -15.46 31.36
C SER A 129 -5.04 -14.18 31.30
N ALA A 130 -3.81 -14.25 31.83
CA ALA A 130 -2.83 -13.17 31.77
C ALA A 130 -1.52 -13.65 31.12
N CYS A 131 -0.78 -12.71 30.54
CA CYS A 131 0.54 -12.99 29.94
C CYS A 131 1.66 -12.83 30.96
N CYS A 132 2.60 -13.78 30.98
CA CYS A 132 3.90 -13.64 31.61
C CYS A 132 4.97 -13.99 30.57
N ASP A 133 5.68 -12.97 30.07
CA ASP A 133 6.51 -13.08 28.86
C ASP A 133 5.73 -13.72 27.69
N THR A 134 6.09 -14.93 27.26
CA THR A 134 5.44 -15.67 26.17
C THR A 134 4.47 -16.75 26.66
N GLY A 135 4.21 -16.83 27.97
CA GLY A 135 3.34 -17.83 28.61
C GLY A 135 2.00 -17.27 29.08
N CYS A 136 1.00 -18.14 29.17
CA CYS A 136 -0.29 -17.85 29.81
C CYS A 136 -0.29 -18.33 31.26
N TYR A 137 -0.86 -17.54 32.17
CA TYR A 137 -1.13 -17.96 33.54
C TYR A 137 -2.47 -17.40 34.06
N ASN A 138 -2.99 -18.02 35.13
CA ASN A 138 -4.12 -17.48 35.88
C ASN A 138 -3.58 -16.65 37.07
N PRO A 139 -3.79 -15.31 37.11
CA PRO A 139 -3.33 -14.46 38.19
C PRO A 139 -4.04 -14.72 39.53
N ARG A 140 -5.14 -15.50 39.55
CA ARG A 140 -5.78 -15.94 40.81
C ARG A 140 -4.94 -16.92 41.62
N TRP A 141 -4.10 -17.73 40.96
CA TRP A 141 -3.35 -18.81 41.61
C TRP A 141 -1.86 -18.81 41.33
N LYS A 142 -1.38 -17.94 40.44
CA LYS A 142 0.03 -17.82 40.04
C LYS A 142 0.41 -16.35 39.91
N GLN A 143 1.70 -16.04 40.01
CA GLN A 143 2.27 -14.70 39.84
C GLN A 143 3.28 -14.71 38.69
N CYS A 144 3.49 -13.55 38.06
CA CYS A 144 4.59 -13.34 37.11
C CYS A 144 5.70 -12.52 37.76
N LYS A 145 6.90 -13.07 37.87
CA LYS A 145 8.09 -12.36 38.39
C LYS A 145 9.27 -12.59 37.47
N ASN A 146 9.84 -11.50 36.94
CA ASN A 146 10.99 -11.53 36.02
C ASN A 146 10.77 -12.49 34.82
N GLY A 147 9.58 -12.43 34.21
CA GLY A 147 9.21 -13.29 33.08
C GLY A 147 8.93 -14.76 33.44
N LYS A 148 8.97 -15.14 34.72
CA LYS A 148 8.69 -16.50 35.18
C LYS A 148 7.36 -16.56 35.92
N ILE A 149 6.58 -17.58 35.59
CA ILE A 149 5.33 -17.91 36.29
C ILE A 149 5.68 -18.71 37.54
N ILE A 150 5.32 -18.20 38.71
CA ILE A 150 5.57 -18.81 40.02
C ILE A 150 4.25 -19.03 40.77
N PHE A 151 4.22 -20.00 41.69
CA PHE A 151 3.12 -20.10 42.64
C PHE A 151 3.30 -19.04 43.74
N PRO A 152 2.21 -18.40 44.21
CA PRO A 152 2.26 -17.53 45.37
C PRO A 152 2.75 -18.37 46.55
N GLN A 153 3.81 -17.90 47.22
CA GLN A 153 4.22 -18.46 48.50
C GLN A 153 3.06 -18.22 49.47
N LYS A 154 2.34 -19.28 49.90
CA LYS A 154 1.43 -19.14 51.05
C LYS A 154 2.28 -18.60 52.19
N SER A 155 1.92 -17.44 52.74
CA SER A 155 2.49 -16.99 54.01
C SER A 155 2.32 -18.13 55.00
N ARG A 156 3.43 -18.67 55.47
CA ARG A 156 3.50 -19.81 56.39
C ARG A 156 3.13 -19.38 57.82
N PHE A 157 2.03 -18.65 57.95
CA PHE A 157 1.46 -18.14 59.19
C PHE A 157 -0.04 -18.37 59.16
N TYR A 158 -0.43 -19.61 59.43
CA TYR A 158 -1.64 -19.87 60.20
C TYR A 158 -1.12 -20.30 61.57
N TYR A 159 -1.33 -19.42 62.55
CA TYR A 159 -1.21 -19.74 63.97
C TYR A 159 -2.30 -20.76 64.34
#